data_AF-A0A8C6IG07-F1
#
_entry.id   AF-A0A8C6IG07-F1
#
_cell.length_a   1.000
_cell.length_b   1.000
_cell.length_c   1.000
_cell.angle_alpha   90.00
_cell.angle_beta   90.00
_cell.angle_gamma   90.00
#
_symmetry.space_group_name_H-M   'P 1'
#
loop_
_entity.id
_entity.type
_entity.pdbx_description
1 polymer ?
#
loop_
_entity_poly.entity_id
_entity_poly.type
_entity_poly.pdbx_seq_one_letter_code
_entity_poly.pdbx_strand_id
1 'polypeptide(L)'
;MASKSQHNAPKVKSPNGKAGSQGQWGRAWEVDWFSLASIIFLLLFAPFIVYYFIMACDQYSCSLTAPVLDIATGHASLADIWAKTPPVTAKAAQLYALWVSFQVLLYSWLPDFCHRFLPGYVGGVQEGAITPAGVVNKYEVNGLQAWLITHILWFVNTYLLSWFSPTIIFDNWIPLLWCANILGYAVSTFAMIKGYLFPTSAEDCKFTGNFFYNYMMGIEFNPRIGKWFDFKLFFNGRPGIVAWTLINLSFAAKQQELYGHVTNSMILVNVLQAIYVLDFFWNETWYLKTIDICHDHFGWYLGWGDCVWLPYLYTLQGLYLVYHPVQLSTPNALGILLLGLVGYYIFRMTNHQKDLFRRTDGRCLIWGKKPKAIECSYTSADGLKHHSKLLVSGFWGVARHFNYTGDLMGSLAYCLACGGGHLLPYFYIIYMTILLTHRCLRDEHRCANKYGRDWERYTAAVPYRLLPGIF
;
A
#
# COMPACT_ATOMS: atom_id res chain seq x y z
N MET A 1 -42.48 -44.00 0.69
CA MET A 1 -42.81 -42.57 0.47
C MET A 1 -43.31 -42.01 1.80
N ALA A 2 -42.46 -41.78 2.81
CA ALA A 2 -41.47 -40.71 2.97
C ALA A 2 -42.08 -39.31 3.07
N SER A 3 -42.50 -38.90 4.29
CA SER A 3 -42.55 -37.48 4.65
C SER A 3 -42.52 -37.23 6.18
N LYS A 4 -41.49 -36.48 6.59
CA LYS A 4 -41.40 -35.48 7.68
C LYS A 4 -41.58 -35.93 9.14
N SER A 5 -40.46 -36.11 9.83
CA SER A 5 -40.35 -35.75 11.25
C SER A 5 -39.62 -34.41 11.38
N GLN A 6 -40.27 -33.45 12.05
CA GLN A 6 -39.61 -32.26 12.59
C GLN A 6 -39.00 -32.65 13.93
N HIS A 7 -37.71 -32.40 14.12
CA HIS A 7 -37.07 -32.45 15.42
C HIS A 7 -36.62 -31.04 15.81
N ASN A 8 -37.22 -30.56 16.90
CA ASN A 8 -36.86 -29.34 17.60
C ASN A 8 -35.43 -29.45 18.14
N ALA A 9 -34.60 -28.44 17.86
CA ALA A 9 -33.36 -28.19 18.58
C ALA A 9 -33.50 -26.89 19.41
N PRO A 10 -32.94 -26.84 20.64
CA PRO A 10 -33.36 -25.88 21.66
C PRO A 10 -32.80 -24.47 21.46
N LYS A 11 -33.69 -23.46 21.59
CA LYS A 11 -33.30 -22.06 21.79
C LYS A 11 -32.75 -21.89 23.21
N VAL A 12 -31.43 -21.74 23.34
CA VAL A 12 -30.80 -21.27 24.57
C VAL A 12 -31.08 -19.77 24.71
N LYS A 13 -32.04 -19.41 25.58
CA LYS A 13 -32.20 -18.05 26.08
C LYS A 13 -31.13 -17.82 27.16
N SER A 14 -30.23 -16.88 26.94
CA SER A 14 -29.34 -16.37 27.99
C SER A 14 -30.09 -15.36 28.86
N PRO A 15 -30.15 -15.54 30.20
CA PRO A 15 -30.79 -14.60 31.11
C PRO A 15 -29.75 -13.66 31.72
N ASN A 16 -29.68 -12.42 31.22
CA ASN A 16 -29.56 -11.19 32.01
C ASN A 16 -29.19 -10.00 31.11
N GLY A 17 -29.91 -8.90 31.34
CA GLY A 17 -29.80 -7.66 30.57
C GLY A 17 -28.46 -6.98 30.75
N LYS A 18 -27.76 -6.84 29.62
CA LYS A 18 -27.03 -5.66 29.14
C LYS A 18 -26.46 -6.00 27.76
N ALA A 19 -27.34 -6.09 26.77
CA ALA A 19 -26.92 -6.01 25.37
C ALA A 19 -26.61 -4.53 25.05
N GLY A 20 -25.56 -4.00 25.68
CA GLY A 20 -24.91 -2.79 25.20
C GLY A 20 -24.22 -3.15 23.89
N SER A 21 -24.53 -2.42 22.83
CA SER A 21 -23.95 -2.59 21.49
C SER A 21 -22.45 -2.87 21.55
N GLN A 22 -22.05 -4.12 21.26
CA GLN A 22 -20.66 -4.42 20.94
C GLN A 22 -20.30 -3.58 19.71
N GLY A 23 -19.46 -2.56 19.90
CA GLY A 23 -19.00 -1.68 18.83
C GLY A 23 -18.40 -2.50 17.68
N GLN A 24 -19.06 -2.43 16.52
CA GLN A 24 -18.71 -3.15 15.30
C GLN A 24 -17.42 -2.57 14.69
N TRP A 25 -16.28 -3.20 14.98
CA TRP A 25 -14.97 -2.68 14.55
C TRP A 25 -14.40 -3.36 13.28
N GLY A 26 -13.64 -2.61 12.47
CA GLY A 26 -12.84 -3.15 11.36
C GLY A 26 -13.63 -3.32 10.05
N ARG A 27 -14.17 -4.52 9.81
CA ARG A 27 -14.81 -4.95 8.55
C ARG A 27 -16.33 -5.12 8.68
N ALA A 28 -17.02 -5.23 7.56
CA ALA A 28 -18.48 -5.44 7.53
C ALA A 28 -18.84 -6.80 8.16
N TRP A 29 -19.95 -6.85 8.87
CA TRP A 29 -20.46 -8.04 9.56
C TRP A 29 -21.51 -8.76 8.74
N GLU A 30 -22.39 -7.98 8.10
CA GLU A 30 -23.32 -8.44 7.10
C GLU A 30 -22.81 -8.00 5.74
N VAL A 31 -22.70 -8.96 4.82
CA VAL A 31 -22.23 -8.70 3.46
C VAL A 31 -23.45 -8.51 2.60
N ASP A 32 -23.73 -7.26 2.25
CA ASP A 32 -24.79 -6.94 1.31
C ASP A 32 -24.40 -7.36 -0.12
N TRP A 33 -25.41 -7.45 -0.99
CA TRP A 33 -25.22 -7.95 -2.35
C TRP A 33 -24.27 -7.07 -3.16
N PHE A 34 -24.27 -5.75 -2.94
CA PHE A 34 -23.36 -4.83 -3.62
C PHE A 34 -21.91 -5.04 -3.19
N SER A 35 -21.64 -5.19 -1.89
CA SER A 35 -20.29 -5.54 -1.40
C SER A 35 -19.81 -6.87 -1.97
N LEU A 36 -20.67 -7.89 -2.00
CA LEU A 36 -20.30 -9.19 -2.55
C LEU A 36 -19.99 -9.11 -4.05
N ALA A 37 -20.84 -8.46 -4.83
CA ALA A 37 -20.63 -8.26 -6.27
C ALA A 37 -19.33 -7.48 -6.53
N SER A 38 -19.06 -6.43 -5.75
CA SER A 38 -17.82 -5.64 -5.84
C SER A 38 -16.58 -6.47 -5.54
N ILE A 39 -16.64 -7.35 -4.54
CA ILE A 39 -15.51 -8.23 -4.19
C ILE A 39 -15.26 -9.27 -5.27
N ILE A 40 -16.31 -9.92 -5.78
CA ILE A 40 -16.16 -10.91 -6.86
C ILE A 40 -15.60 -10.22 -8.10
N PHE A 41 -16.08 -9.02 -8.42
CA PHE A 41 -15.52 -8.21 -9.49
C PHE A 41 -14.03 -7.94 -9.29
N LEU A 42 -13.61 -7.46 -8.10
CA LEU A 42 -12.19 -7.18 -7.85
C LEU A 42 -11.30 -8.43 -7.90
N LEU A 43 -11.76 -9.56 -7.36
CA LEU A 43 -11.02 -10.83 -7.39
C LEU A 43 -10.78 -11.34 -8.81
N LEU A 44 -11.70 -11.08 -9.74
CA LEU A 44 -11.59 -11.50 -11.14
C LEU A 44 -10.84 -10.48 -11.99
N PHE A 45 -11.14 -9.19 -11.84
CA PHE A 45 -10.68 -8.16 -12.76
C PHE A 45 -9.34 -7.53 -12.36
N ALA A 46 -8.97 -7.46 -11.08
CA ALA A 46 -7.71 -6.81 -10.72
C ALA A 46 -6.45 -7.54 -11.26
N PRO A 47 -6.35 -8.88 -11.23
CA PRO A 47 -5.26 -9.60 -11.88
C PRO A 47 -5.24 -9.38 -13.39
N PHE A 48 -6.42 -9.34 -14.01
CA PHE A 48 -6.55 -9.05 -15.44
C PHE A 48 -6.06 -7.63 -15.77
N ILE A 49 -6.37 -6.62 -14.94
CA ILE A 49 -5.89 -5.25 -15.13
C ILE A 49 -4.36 -5.22 -15.10
N VAL A 50 -3.72 -5.85 -14.10
CA VAL A 50 -2.26 -5.87 -14.03
C VAL A 50 -1.67 -6.54 -15.27
N TYR A 51 -2.16 -7.72 -15.62
CA TYR A 51 -1.72 -8.44 -16.82
C TYR A 51 -1.89 -7.59 -18.09
N TYR A 52 -3.06 -6.98 -18.25
CA TYR A 52 -3.39 -6.14 -19.40
C TYR A 52 -2.40 -4.99 -19.57
N PHE A 53 -2.04 -4.30 -18.48
CA PHE A 53 -1.10 -3.20 -18.50
C PHE A 53 0.32 -3.65 -18.91
N ILE A 54 0.78 -4.77 -18.35
CA ILE A 54 2.11 -5.31 -18.68
C ILE A 54 2.15 -5.79 -20.13
N MET A 55 1.13 -6.54 -20.56
CA MET A 55 0.99 -7.02 -21.94
C MET A 55 0.89 -5.85 -22.94
N ALA A 56 0.14 -4.80 -22.61
CA ALA A 56 0.04 -3.61 -23.46
C ALA A 56 1.42 -2.95 -23.66
N CYS A 57 2.26 -2.92 -22.63
CA CYS A 57 3.64 -2.46 -22.78
C CYS A 57 4.49 -3.38 -23.67
N ASP A 58 4.48 -4.67 -23.35
CA ASP A 58 5.33 -5.65 -24.03
C ASP A 58 4.97 -5.84 -25.52
N GLN A 59 3.69 -5.93 -25.84
CA GLN A 59 3.21 -6.29 -27.18
C GLN A 59 2.70 -5.10 -28.01
N TYR A 60 2.31 -4.00 -27.35
CA TYR A 60 1.61 -2.87 -27.99
C TYR A 60 2.23 -1.51 -27.68
N SER A 61 3.53 -1.48 -27.36
CA SER A 61 4.25 -0.23 -27.06
C SER A 61 3.52 0.64 -26.04
N CYS A 62 2.99 0.02 -24.99
CA CYS A 62 2.28 0.66 -23.87
C CYS A 62 0.98 1.40 -24.26
N SER A 63 0.40 1.11 -25.42
CA SER A 63 -0.92 1.63 -25.82
C SER A 63 -2.04 0.81 -25.17
N LEU A 64 -2.89 1.47 -24.36
CA LEU A 64 -4.09 0.86 -23.77
C LEU A 64 -5.27 0.77 -24.74
N THR A 65 -5.17 1.29 -25.96
CA THR A 65 -6.27 1.22 -26.92
C THR A 65 -5.99 0.23 -28.05
N ALA A 66 -4.71 0.07 -28.42
CA ALA A 66 -4.31 -0.81 -29.52
C ALA A 66 -4.74 -2.28 -29.34
N PRO A 67 -4.57 -2.93 -28.16
CA PRO A 67 -5.02 -4.31 -27.99
C PRO A 67 -6.54 -4.46 -28.17
N VAL A 68 -7.31 -3.47 -27.69
CA VAL A 68 -8.78 -3.50 -27.81
C VAL A 68 -9.20 -3.31 -29.27
N LEU A 69 -8.54 -2.40 -29.98
CA LEU A 69 -8.81 -2.14 -31.39
C LEU A 69 -8.51 -3.38 -32.24
N ASP A 70 -7.35 -4.02 -32.05
CA ASP A 70 -6.97 -5.21 -32.80
C ASP A 70 -7.92 -6.38 -32.59
N ILE A 71 -8.43 -6.56 -31.37
CA ILE A 71 -9.47 -7.56 -31.08
C ILE A 71 -10.79 -7.17 -31.77
N ALA A 72 -11.19 -5.90 -31.67
CA ALA A 72 -12.44 -5.42 -32.23
C ALA A 72 -12.47 -5.45 -33.77
N THR A 73 -11.32 -5.23 -34.43
CA THR A 73 -11.19 -5.30 -35.89
C THR A 73 -10.84 -6.70 -36.40
N GLY A 74 -10.61 -7.66 -35.51
CA GLY A 74 -10.28 -9.04 -35.86
C GLY A 74 -8.84 -9.24 -36.37
N HIS A 75 -7.94 -8.27 -36.13
CA HIS A 75 -6.51 -8.41 -36.46
C HIS A 75 -5.76 -9.34 -35.49
N ALA A 76 -6.25 -9.46 -34.26
CA ALA A 76 -5.74 -10.40 -33.27
C ALA A 76 -6.89 -11.00 -32.47
N SER A 77 -6.76 -12.25 -32.06
CA SER A 77 -7.63 -12.86 -31.06
C SER A 77 -7.00 -12.79 -29.67
N LEU A 78 -7.81 -13.00 -28.63
CA LEU A 78 -7.31 -13.18 -27.26
C LEU A 78 -6.30 -14.33 -27.16
N ALA A 79 -6.49 -15.38 -27.97
CA ALA A 79 -5.57 -16.51 -28.01
C ALA A 79 -4.20 -16.12 -28.59
N ASP A 80 -4.16 -15.23 -29.59
CA ASP A 80 -2.90 -14.76 -30.18
C ASP A 80 -2.10 -13.92 -29.19
N ILE A 81 -2.76 -13.04 -28.44
CA ILE A 81 -2.13 -12.21 -27.39
C ILE A 81 -1.61 -13.12 -26.26
N TRP A 82 -2.40 -14.10 -25.86
CA TRP A 82 -2.02 -15.06 -24.83
C TRP A 82 -0.83 -15.93 -25.28
N ALA A 83 -0.82 -16.40 -26.53
CA ALA A 83 0.25 -17.23 -27.08
C ALA A 83 1.61 -16.52 -27.12
N LYS A 84 1.62 -15.19 -27.26
CA LYS A 84 2.83 -14.36 -27.20
C LYS A 84 3.31 -14.07 -25.77
N THR A 85 2.48 -14.33 -24.77
CA THR A 85 2.79 -14.02 -23.38
C THR A 85 3.80 -15.01 -22.82
N PRO A 86 4.97 -14.55 -22.33
CA PRO A 86 5.95 -15.43 -21.72
C PRO A 86 5.37 -16.24 -20.55
N PRO A 87 5.53 -17.57 -20.55
CA PRO A 87 5.07 -18.42 -19.45
C PRO A 87 5.99 -18.30 -18.24
N VAL A 88 5.61 -18.93 -17.13
CA VAL A 88 6.51 -19.11 -15.98
C VAL A 88 7.75 -19.87 -16.41
N THR A 89 8.93 -19.34 -16.10
CA THR A 89 10.21 -20.02 -16.36
C THR A 89 10.84 -20.49 -15.05
N ALA A 90 11.63 -21.56 -15.10
CA ALA A 90 12.38 -22.05 -13.94
C ALA A 90 13.33 -20.98 -13.38
N LYS A 91 13.96 -20.19 -14.26
CA LYS A 91 14.81 -19.06 -13.90
C LYS A 91 14.05 -18.02 -13.09
N ALA A 92 12.89 -17.56 -13.58
CA ALA A 92 12.08 -16.57 -12.86
C ALA A 92 11.58 -17.10 -11.51
N ALA A 93 11.15 -18.37 -11.45
CA ALA A 93 10.75 -19.00 -10.19
C ALA A 93 11.90 -19.04 -9.18
N GLN A 94 13.12 -19.41 -9.62
CA GLN A 94 14.32 -19.41 -8.77
C GLN A 94 14.67 -18.00 -8.30
N LEU A 95 14.66 -17.01 -9.19
CA LEU A 95 14.95 -15.61 -8.85
C LEU A 95 13.95 -15.06 -7.83
N TYR A 96 12.66 -15.31 -8.04
CA TYR A 96 11.62 -14.84 -7.14
C TYR A 96 11.69 -15.55 -5.78
N ALA A 97 11.95 -16.86 -5.77
CA ALA A 97 12.15 -17.62 -4.53
C ALA A 97 13.38 -17.13 -3.74
N LEU A 98 14.50 -16.86 -4.41
CA LEU A 98 15.69 -16.26 -3.82
C LEU A 98 15.40 -14.87 -3.25
N TRP A 99 14.72 -14.02 -4.00
CA TRP A 99 14.31 -12.69 -3.56
C TRP A 99 13.45 -12.74 -2.28
N VAL A 100 12.37 -13.52 -2.31
CA VAL A 100 11.46 -13.63 -1.17
C VAL A 100 12.17 -14.24 0.03
N SER A 101 12.96 -15.31 -0.17
CA SER A 101 13.73 -15.93 0.90
C SER A 101 14.73 -14.95 1.51
N PHE A 102 15.46 -14.21 0.69
CA PHE A 102 16.38 -13.17 1.16
C PHE A 102 15.66 -12.11 1.99
N GLN A 103 14.51 -11.62 1.54
CA GLN A 103 13.70 -10.66 2.31
C GLN A 103 13.16 -11.27 3.62
N VAL A 104 12.75 -12.55 3.64
CA VAL A 104 12.37 -13.25 4.87
C VAL A 104 13.53 -13.33 5.86
N LEU A 105 14.74 -13.64 5.38
CA LEU A 105 15.95 -13.70 6.20
C LEU A 105 16.26 -12.33 6.82
N LEU A 106 16.24 -11.27 6.02
CA LEU A 106 16.45 -9.91 6.51
C LEU A 106 15.37 -9.53 7.53
N TYR A 107 14.09 -9.76 7.22
CA TYR A 107 13.01 -9.40 8.15
C TYR A 107 13.08 -10.16 9.48
N SER A 108 13.44 -11.45 9.45
CA SER A 108 13.37 -12.32 10.64
C SER A 108 14.63 -12.25 11.51
N TRP A 109 15.80 -12.04 10.91
CA TRP A 109 17.08 -12.21 11.60
C TRP A 109 17.98 -10.98 11.60
N LEU A 110 17.68 -9.95 10.81
CA LEU A 110 18.47 -8.71 10.85
C LEU A 110 18.00 -7.84 12.02
N PRO A 111 18.79 -7.67 13.09
CA PRO A 111 18.48 -6.62 14.05
C PRO A 111 18.69 -5.25 13.41
N ASP A 112 17.86 -4.28 13.75
CA ASP A 112 18.08 -2.91 13.34
C ASP A 112 19.25 -2.33 14.15
N PHE A 113 20.37 -2.06 13.48
CA PHE A 113 21.50 -1.31 14.02
C PHE A 113 21.40 0.18 13.67
N CYS A 114 20.68 0.53 12.60
CA CYS A 114 20.51 1.90 12.14
C CYS A 114 19.95 2.82 13.24
N HIS A 115 18.99 2.39 14.07
CA HIS A 115 18.47 3.23 15.17
C HIS A 115 19.51 3.64 16.20
N ARG A 116 20.63 2.93 16.32
CA ARG A 116 21.68 3.25 17.30
C ARG A 116 22.59 4.38 16.84
N PHE A 117 22.73 4.56 15.52
CA PHE A 117 23.70 5.48 14.93
C PHE A 117 23.07 6.65 14.18
N LEU A 118 21.84 6.51 13.68
CA LEU A 118 21.16 7.55 12.90
C LEU A 118 20.32 8.45 13.82
N PRO A 119 20.71 9.71 14.04
CA PRO A 119 19.95 10.62 14.89
C PRO A 119 18.55 10.87 14.32
N GLY A 120 17.53 10.74 15.16
CA GLY A 120 16.14 11.00 14.78
C GLY A 120 15.43 9.88 14.01
N TYR A 121 16.14 8.81 13.62
CA TYR A 121 15.51 7.60 13.10
C TYR A 121 14.96 6.76 14.25
N VAL A 122 13.73 6.25 14.09
CA VAL A 122 13.07 5.38 15.08
C VAL A 122 12.89 4.00 14.46
N GLY A 123 13.75 3.06 14.88
CA GLY A 123 13.78 1.67 14.44
C GLY A 123 13.92 0.69 15.62
N GLY A 124 14.29 -0.56 15.35
CA GLY A 124 14.41 -1.62 16.35
C GLY A 124 13.05 -2.11 16.86
N VAL A 125 13.02 -2.69 18.06
CA VAL A 125 11.78 -3.22 18.64
C VAL A 125 10.83 -2.08 19.02
N GLN A 126 9.69 -2.01 18.33
CA GLN A 126 8.63 -1.03 18.56
C GLN A 126 7.30 -1.71 18.90
N GLU A 127 6.46 -1.02 19.66
CA GLU A 127 5.11 -1.47 19.99
C GLU A 127 4.11 -0.99 18.94
N GLY A 128 3.24 -1.90 18.49
CA GLY A 128 2.11 -1.58 17.63
C GLY A 128 0.93 -1.02 18.41
N ALA A 129 -0.18 -0.77 17.71
CA ALA A 129 -1.43 -0.40 18.36
C ALA A 129 -2.05 -1.56 19.16
N ILE A 130 -2.82 -1.22 20.18
CA ILE A 130 -3.63 -2.16 20.95
C ILE A 130 -4.71 -2.75 20.01
N THR A 131 -4.76 -4.08 19.89
CA THR A 131 -5.81 -4.77 19.12
C THR A 131 -7.16 -4.71 19.85
N PRO A 132 -8.29 -5.01 19.19
CA PRO A 132 -9.58 -5.13 19.87
C PRO A 132 -9.60 -6.12 21.04
N ALA A 133 -8.82 -7.21 20.96
CA ALA A 133 -8.62 -8.15 22.05
C ALA A 133 -7.67 -7.64 23.16
N GLY A 134 -7.20 -6.38 23.07
CA GLY A 134 -6.29 -5.79 24.06
C GLY A 134 -4.83 -6.20 23.91
N VAL A 135 -4.45 -6.87 22.81
CA VAL A 135 -3.07 -7.34 22.58
C VAL A 135 -2.19 -6.19 22.07
N VAL A 136 -0.97 -6.07 22.58
CA VAL A 136 0.05 -5.16 22.06
C VAL A 136 1.15 -5.96 21.39
N ASN A 137 1.14 -5.93 20.06
CA ASN A 137 2.14 -6.64 19.26
C ASN A 137 3.47 -5.87 19.21
N LYS A 138 4.59 -6.60 19.30
CA LYS A 138 5.93 -6.04 19.08
C LYS A 138 6.40 -6.30 17.66
N TYR A 139 7.13 -5.35 17.09
CA TYR A 139 7.63 -5.35 15.72
C TYR A 139 9.10 -4.99 15.71
N GLU A 140 9.92 -5.74 14.99
CA GLU A 140 11.31 -5.33 14.70
C GLU A 140 11.29 -4.43 13.45
N VAL A 141 11.51 -3.14 13.64
CA VAL A 141 11.51 -2.12 12.59
C VAL A 141 12.94 -1.98 12.05
N ASN A 142 13.25 -2.77 11.02
CA ASN A 142 14.57 -2.87 10.39
C ASN A 142 14.57 -2.56 8.88
N GLY A 143 13.48 -1.99 8.36
CA GLY A 143 13.24 -1.85 6.93
C GLY A 143 14.24 -0.96 6.21
N LEU A 144 14.68 0.13 6.85
CA LEU A 144 15.72 1.00 6.29
C LEU A 144 17.03 0.25 6.09
N GLN A 145 17.45 -0.54 7.09
CA GLN A 145 18.68 -1.34 7.00
C GLN A 145 18.54 -2.46 5.96
N ALA A 146 17.40 -3.14 5.91
CA ALA A 146 17.11 -4.17 4.91
C ALA A 146 17.14 -3.58 3.48
N TRP A 147 16.57 -2.39 3.29
CA TRP A 147 16.61 -1.65 2.04
C TRP A 147 18.05 -1.29 1.64
N LEU A 148 18.85 -0.74 2.58
CA LEU A 148 20.24 -0.37 2.35
C LEU A 148 21.08 -1.59 1.92
N ILE A 149 20.99 -2.70 2.67
CA ILE A 149 21.71 -3.93 2.34
C ILE A 149 21.32 -4.42 0.94
N THR A 150 20.02 -4.47 0.64
CA THR A 150 19.52 -4.93 -0.66
C THR A 150 20.07 -4.07 -1.82
N HIS A 151 20.04 -2.75 -1.68
CA HIS A 151 20.46 -1.83 -2.75
C HIS A 151 21.98 -1.76 -2.88
N ILE A 152 22.72 -1.77 -1.77
CA ILE A 152 24.19 -1.84 -1.79
C ILE A 152 24.63 -3.12 -2.49
N LEU A 153 24.02 -4.27 -2.18
CA LEU A 153 24.34 -5.53 -2.85
C LEU A 153 24.06 -5.47 -4.36
N TRP A 154 22.97 -4.83 -4.78
CA TRP A 154 22.69 -4.63 -6.21
C TRP A 154 23.72 -3.74 -6.91
N PHE A 155 24.12 -2.62 -6.28
CA PHE A 155 25.16 -1.74 -6.82
C PHE A 155 26.54 -2.40 -6.85
N VAL A 156 26.92 -3.08 -5.77
CA VAL A 156 28.17 -3.86 -5.69
C VAL A 156 28.18 -4.96 -6.75
N ASN A 157 27.05 -5.65 -6.96
CA ASN A 157 26.93 -6.59 -8.07
C ASN A 157 27.14 -5.90 -9.42
N THR A 158 26.49 -4.77 -9.66
CA THR A 158 26.51 -4.07 -10.95
C THR A 158 27.90 -3.55 -11.32
N TYR A 159 28.66 -3.02 -10.35
CA TYR A 159 29.93 -2.33 -10.63
C TYR A 159 31.17 -3.15 -10.29
N LEU A 160 31.09 -4.16 -9.42
CA LEU A 160 32.25 -4.90 -8.92
C LEU A 160 32.18 -6.39 -9.22
N LEU A 161 31.06 -7.06 -8.88
CA LEU A 161 31.01 -8.53 -8.87
C LEU A 161 30.56 -9.14 -10.20
N SER A 162 29.65 -8.46 -10.92
CA SER A 162 29.04 -8.94 -12.16
C SER A 162 28.45 -10.37 -12.08
N TRP A 163 27.91 -10.76 -10.92
CA TRP A 163 27.31 -12.10 -10.73
C TRP A 163 26.00 -12.27 -11.50
N PHE A 164 25.27 -11.19 -11.73
CA PHE A 164 24.06 -11.18 -12.54
C PHE A 164 23.87 -9.83 -13.24
N SER A 165 23.11 -9.82 -14.34
CA SER A 165 22.83 -8.58 -15.09
C SER A 165 22.01 -7.58 -14.25
N PRO A 166 22.33 -6.27 -14.25
CA PRO A 166 21.48 -5.26 -13.62
C PRO A 166 20.07 -5.18 -14.25
N THR A 167 19.89 -5.67 -15.47
CA THR A 167 18.60 -5.73 -16.19
C THR A 167 17.74 -6.95 -15.84
N ILE A 168 18.21 -7.83 -14.95
CA ILE A 168 17.62 -9.16 -14.72
C ILE A 168 16.12 -9.13 -14.37
N ILE A 169 15.65 -8.08 -13.69
CA ILE A 169 14.24 -7.93 -13.31
C ILE A 169 13.41 -7.61 -14.56
N PHE A 170 13.84 -6.63 -15.38
CA PHE A 170 13.17 -6.32 -16.65
C PHE A 170 13.15 -7.53 -17.57
N ASP A 171 14.29 -8.22 -17.73
CA ASP A 171 14.41 -9.35 -18.65
C ASP A 171 13.51 -10.54 -18.28
N ASN A 172 13.05 -10.62 -17.03
CA ASN A 172 12.17 -11.68 -16.53
C ASN A 172 10.82 -11.11 -16.06
N TRP A 173 10.45 -9.90 -16.49
CA TRP A 173 9.33 -9.15 -15.90
C TRP A 173 7.98 -9.89 -15.94
N ILE A 174 7.61 -10.45 -17.09
CA ILE A 174 6.35 -11.20 -17.23
C ILE A 174 6.40 -12.56 -16.49
N PRO A 175 7.46 -13.38 -16.63
CA PRO A 175 7.59 -14.59 -15.80
C PRO A 175 7.53 -14.31 -14.28
N LEU A 176 8.11 -13.19 -13.81
CA LEU A 176 8.04 -12.76 -12.42
C LEU A 176 6.62 -12.33 -12.01
N LEU A 177 5.81 -11.78 -12.93
CA LEU A 177 4.41 -11.41 -12.66
C LEU A 177 3.60 -12.64 -12.24
N TRP A 178 3.82 -13.77 -12.90
CA TRP A 178 3.17 -15.02 -12.56
C TRP A 178 3.62 -15.54 -11.20
N CYS A 179 4.93 -15.49 -10.89
CA CYS A 179 5.44 -15.85 -9.57
C CYS A 179 4.85 -14.98 -8.46
N ALA A 180 4.72 -13.67 -8.70
CA ALA A 180 4.11 -12.73 -7.78
C ALA A 180 2.62 -13.03 -7.56
N ASN A 181 1.86 -13.35 -8.62
CA ASN A 181 0.47 -13.79 -8.51
C ASN A 181 0.36 -15.07 -7.67
N ILE A 182 1.16 -16.10 -7.98
CA ILE A 182 1.16 -17.36 -7.23
C ILE A 182 1.41 -17.09 -5.75
N LEU A 183 2.40 -16.26 -5.41
CA LEU A 183 2.67 -15.89 -4.02
C LEU A 183 1.49 -15.14 -3.39
N GLY A 184 0.94 -14.13 -4.06
CA GLY A 184 -0.20 -13.35 -3.57
C GLY A 184 -1.42 -14.22 -3.25
N TYR A 185 -1.77 -15.17 -4.12
CA TYR A 185 -2.83 -16.13 -3.86
C TYR A 185 -2.47 -17.14 -2.77
N ALA A 186 -1.22 -17.62 -2.75
CA ALA A 186 -0.76 -18.59 -1.74
C ALA A 186 -0.81 -17.99 -0.33
N VAL A 187 -0.33 -16.77 -0.13
CA VAL A 187 -0.26 -16.13 1.20
C VAL A 187 -1.64 -15.77 1.72
N SER A 188 -2.54 -15.37 0.82
CA SER A 188 -3.93 -15.05 1.14
C SER A 188 -4.72 -16.30 1.52
N THR A 189 -4.51 -17.38 0.78
CA THR A 189 -5.10 -18.69 1.09
C THR A 189 -4.54 -19.24 2.40
N PHE A 190 -3.23 -19.13 2.63
CA PHE A 190 -2.61 -19.48 3.90
C PHE A 190 -3.21 -18.68 5.06
N ALA A 191 -3.33 -17.36 4.93
CA ALA A 191 -3.91 -16.50 5.97
C ALA A 191 -5.36 -16.88 6.29
N MET A 192 -6.16 -17.22 5.27
CA MET A 192 -7.53 -17.71 5.50
C MET A 192 -7.55 -19.05 6.23
N ILE A 193 -6.76 -20.03 5.78
CA ILE A 193 -6.66 -21.36 6.43
C ILE A 193 -6.19 -21.20 7.89
N LYS A 194 -5.15 -20.41 8.11
CA LYS A 194 -4.63 -20.08 9.43
C LYS A 194 -5.71 -19.47 10.33
N GLY A 195 -6.48 -18.51 9.82
CA GLY A 195 -7.58 -17.88 10.55
C GLY A 195 -8.65 -18.87 11.02
N TYR A 196 -8.89 -19.97 10.30
CA TYR A 196 -9.83 -21.02 10.70
C TYR A 196 -9.22 -22.09 11.63
N LEU A 197 -7.95 -22.45 11.43
CA LEU A 197 -7.37 -23.64 12.07
C LEU A 197 -6.45 -23.32 13.25
N PHE A 198 -5.67 -22.24 13.17
CA PHE A 198 -4.65 -21.88 14.17
C PHE A 198 -4.41 -20.35 14.19
N PRO A 199 -5.43 -19.54 14.55
CA PRO A 199 -5.27 -18.10 14.64
C PRO A 199 -4.27 -17.72 15.75
N THR A 200 -3.52 -16.64 15.54
CA THR A 200 -2.58 -16.09 16.53
C THR A 200 -3.35 -15.52 17.72
N SER A 201 -4.49 -14.87 17.46
CA SER A 201 -5.44 -14.40 18.45
C SER A 201 -6.85 -14.71 17.95
N ALA A 202 -7.53 -15.69 18.57
CA ALA A 202 -8.87 -16.09 18.17
C ALA A 202 -9.92 -14.99 18.42
N GLU A 203 -9.70 -14.14 19.43
CA GLU A 203 -10.56 -13.00 19.76
C GLU A 203 -10.46 -11.86 18.72
N ASP A 204 -9.33 -11.78 17.99
CA ASP A 204 -9.13 -10.84 16.89
C ASP A 204 -9.50 -11.45 15.51
N CYS A 205 -10.17 -12.60 15.49
CA CYS A 205 -10.72 -13.19 14.26
C CYS A 205 -12.16 -12.76 14.00
N LYS A 206 -12.50 -12.51 12.73
CA LYS A 206 -13.86 -12.14 12.32
C LYS A 206 -14.36 -12.97 11.15
N PHE A 207 -15.56 -13.51 11.33
CA PHE A 207 -16.24 -14.37 10.36
C PHE A 207 -17.57 -13.75 9.96
N THR A 208 -17.83 -13.64 8.65
CA THR A 208 -19.06 -13.06 8.10
C THR A 208 -20.02 -14.10 7.50
N GLY A 209 -19.68 -15.39 7.57
CA GLY A 209 -20.39 -16.47 6.87
C GLY A 209 -20.23 -16.47 5.34
N ASN A 210 -19.68 -15.39 4.74
CA ASN A 210 -19.43 -15.31 3.31
C ASN A 210 -17.96 -15.62 2.97
N PHE A 211 -17.74 -16.68 2.18
CA PHE A 211 -16.41 -17.14 1.80
C PHE A 211 -15.61 -16.08 1.03
N PHE A 212 -16.17 -15.48 -0.02
CA PHE A 212 -15.47 -14.50 -0.86
C PHE A 212 -15.11 -13.23 -0.08
N TYR A 213 -16.02 -12.75 0.77
CA TYR A 213 -15.76 -11.58 1.61
C TYR A 213 -14.66 -11.88 2.65
N ASN A 214 -14.67 -13.06 3.28
CA ASN A 214 -13.62 -13.52 4.20
C ASN A 214 -12.26 -13.69 3.51
N TYR A 215 -12.24 -14.22 2.28
CA TYR A 215 -11.02 -14.38 1.50
C TYR A 215 -10.42 -13.02 1.11
N MET A 216 -11.25 -12.10 0.61
CA MET A 216 -10.83 -10.76 0.21
C MET A 216 -10.32 -9.93 1.38
N MET A 217 -11.13 -9.81 2.43
CA MET A 217 -10.86 -8.87 3.53
C MET A 217 -10.03 -9.47 4.66
N GLY A 218 -9.89 -10.79 4.72
CA GLY A 218 -9.12 -11.47 5.77
C GLY A 218 -9.93 -11.76 7.03
N ILE A 219 -9.71 -12.93 7.62
CA ILE A 219 -10.37 -13.39 8.85
C ILE A 219 -9.57 -12.95 10.08
N GLU A 220 -8.26 -13.16 10.03
CA GLU A 220 -7.37 -12.85 11.14
C GLU A 220 -6.89 -11.40 11.02
N PHE A 221 -6.94 -10.66 12.13
CA PHE A 221 -6.56 -9.27 12.12
C PHE A 221 -5.08 -9.07 11.79
N ASN A 222 -4.15 -9.66 12.55
CA ASN A 222 -2.70 -9.60 12.30
C ASN A 222 -2.11 -11.03 12.30
N PRO A 223 -2.15 -11.78 11.19
CA PRO A 223 -1.60 -13.12 11.15
C PRO A 223 -0.09 -13.12 11.37
N ARG A 224 0.37 -14.00 12.27
CA ARG A 224 1.80 -14.15 12.60
C ARG A 224 2.29 -15.59 12.55
N ILE A 225 3.56 -15.76 12.16
CA ILE A 225 4.32 -16.98 12.44
C ILE A 225 5.24 -16.70 13.63
N GLY A 226 5.04 -17.46 14.72
CA GLY A 226 5.69 -17.19 15.99
C GLY A 226 5.36 -15.79 16.53
N LYS A 227 6.28 -15.22 17.31
CA LYS A 227 6.08 -13.91 17.94
C LYS A 227 6.39 -12.72 17.03
N TRP A 228 7.27 -12.91 16.04
CA TRP A 228 7.93 -11.81 15.34
C TRP A 228 7.53 -11.64 13.88
N PHE A 229 7.20 -12.73 13.18
CA PHE A 229 6.90 -12.64 11.75
C PHE A 229 5.46 -12.17 11.52
N ASP A 230 5.27 -10.88 11.33
CA ASP A 230 3.97 -10.27 10.99
C ASP A 230 3.78 -10.14 9.49
N PHE A 231 2.69 -10.71 8.97
CA PHE A 231 2.43 -10.79 7.53
C PHE A 231 2.20 -9.41 6.91
N LYS A 232 1.47 -8.53 7.60
CA LYS A 232 1.12 -7.22 7.02
C LYS A 232 2.36 -6.36 6.85
N LEU A 233 3.18 -6.25 7.90
CA LEU A 233 4.40 -5.45 7.83
C LEU A 233 5.40 -6.07 6.85
N PHE A 234 5.52 -7.41 6.85
CA PHE A 234 6.42 -8.11 5.93
C PHE A 234 6.05 -7.85 4.48
N PHE A 235 4.83 -8.22 4.04
CA PHE A 235 4.46 -8.17 2.63
C PHE A 235 4.44 -6.74 2.07
N ASN A 236 3.90 -5.80 2.83
CA ASN A 236 3.90 -4.40 2.42
C ASN A 236 5.33 -3.83 2.29
N GLY A 237 6.13 -3.99 3.34
CA GLY A 237 7.44 -3.36 3.40
C GLY A 237 8.49 -4.05 2.53
N ARG A 238 8.57 -5.39 2.56
CA ARG A 238 9.73 -6.14 2.05
C ARG A 238 9.57 -6.53 0.56
N PRO A 239 8.83 -7.58 0.16
CA PRO A 239 8.70 -7.93 -1.24
C PRO A 239 7.94 -6.88 -2.07
N GLY A 240 7.15 -6.00 -1.43
CA GLY A 240 6.49 -4.86 -2.07
C GLY A 240 7.39 -3.64 -2.21
N ILE A 241 7.51 -2.83 -1.15
CA ILE A 241 8.14 -1.50 -1.22
C ILE A 241 9.66 -1.55 -1.46
N VAL A 242 10.43 -2.52 -0.92
CA VAL A 242 11.86 -2.63 -1.27
C VAL A 242 12.02 -2.99 -2.76
N ALA A 243 11.16 -3.86 -3.30
CA ALA A 243 11.23 -4.23 -4.71
C ALA A 243 10.97 -3.04 -5.63
N TRP A 244 10.10 -2.10 -5.25
CA TRP A 244 9.75 -0.92 -6.06
C TRP A 244 10.99 -0.20 -6.60
N THR A 245 11.90 0.23 -5.72
CA THR A 245 13.12 0.95 -6.17
C THR A 245 14.09 0.05 -6.92
N LEU A 246 14.16 -1.24 -6.58
CA LEU A 246 15.02 -2.20 -7.29
C LEU A 246 14.54 -2.45 -8.73
N ILE A 247 13.22 -2.54 -8.92
CA ILE A 247 12.58 -2.65 -10.24
C ILE A 247 12.91 -1.43 -11.09
N ASN A 248 12.75 -0.23 -10.54
CA ASN A 248 13.06 1.01 -11.25
C ASN A 248 14.54 1.11 -11.65
N LEU A 249 15.46 0.68 -10.77
CA LEU A 249 16.89 0.62 -11.10
C LEU A 249 17.16 -0.36 -12.26
N SER A 250 16.48 -1.51 -12.26
CA SER A 250 16.58 -2.47 -13.37
C SER A 250 16.02 -1.91 -14.68
N PHE A 251 14.93 -1.13 -14.62
CA PHE A 251 14.40 -0.41 -15.79
C PHE A 251 15.36 0.67 -16.31
N ALA A 252 15.99 1.44 -15.42
CA ALA A 252 17.02 2.40 -15.81
C ALA A 252 18.24 1.70 -16.45
N ALA A 253 18.69 0.58 -15.86
CA ALA A 253 19.74 -0.24 -16.44
C ALA A 253 19.36 -0.80 -17.81
N LYS A 254 18.10 -1.20 -18.01
CA LYS A 254 17.62 -1.67 -19.31
C LYS A 254 17.58 -0.54 -20.34
N GLN A 255 17.16 0.66 -19.95
CA GLN A 255 17.21 1.82 -20.84
C GLN A 255 18.66 2.13 -21.26
N GLN A 256 19.61 2.06 -20.32
CA GLN A 256 21.04 2.20 -20.63
C GLN A 256 21.54 1.14 -21.60
N GLU A 257 21.14 -0.12 -21.43
CA GLU A 257 21.51 -1.23 -22.32
C GLU A 257 20.96 -1.04 -23.75
N LEU A 258 19.69 -0.63 -23.87
CA LEU A 258 19.01 -0.51 -25.17
C LEU A 258 19.43 0.74 -25.96
N TYR A 259 19.66 1.87 -25.29
CA TYR A 259 19.87 3.17 -25.94
C TYR A 259 21.24 3.80 -25.69
N GLY A 260 22.09 3.16 -24.90
CA GLY A 260 23.43 3.67 -24.55
C GLY A 260 23.42 4.87 -23.59
N HIS A 261 22.24 5.30 -23.11
CA HIS A 261 22.09 6.38 -22.13
C HIS A 261 20.78 6.23 -21.34
N VAL A 262 20.75 6.82 -20.14
CA VAL A 262 19.53 6.97 -19.34
C VAL A 262 18.98 8.39 -19.52
N THR A 263 17.72 8.49 -19.91
CA THR A 263 17.01 9.76 -20.10
C THR A 263 16.82 10.53 -18.79
N ASN A 264 16.70 11.85 -18.87
CA ASN A 264 16.45 12.67 -17.68
C ASN A 264 15.10 12.37 -17.01
N SER A 265 14.09 11.94 -17.78
CA SER A 265 12.79 11.51 -17.26
C SER A 265 12.90 10.24 -16.41
N MET A 266 13.67 9.24 -16.87
CA MET A 266 13.89 7.99 -16.13
C MET A 266 14.60 8.27 -14.80
N ILE A 267 15.63 9.13 -14.82
CA ILE A 267 16.32 9.58 -13.61
C ILE A 267 15.33 10.28 -12.68
N LEU A 268 14.51 11.19 -13.20
CA LEU A 268 13.55 11.96 -12.41
C LEU A 268 12.51 11.07 -11.71
N VAL A 269 11.94 10.09 -12.43
CA VAL A 269 11.02 9.08 -11.85
C VAL A 269 11.71 8.30 -10.74
N ASN A 270 12.92 7.78 -11.01
CA ASN A 270 13.69 7.01 -10.03
C ASN A 270 14.00 7.83 -8.77
N VAL A 271 14.45 9.06 -8.91
CA VAL A 271 14.79 9.95 -7.78
C VAL A 271 13.55 10.27 -6.95
N LEU A 272 12.46 10.70 -7.60
CA LEU A 272 11.25 11.10 -6.87
C LEU A 272 10.60 9.91 -6.15
N GLN A 273 10.52 8.73 -6.80
CA GLN A 273 10.00 7.53 -6.16
C GLN A 273 10.94 7.00 -5.06
N ALA A 274 12.27 7.10 -5.25
CA ALA A 274 13.23 6.72 -4.21
C ALA A 274 13.13 7.63 -2.98
N ILE A 275 12.91 8.94 -3.14
CA ILE A 275 12.64 9.86 -2.02
C ILE A 275 11.43 9.37 -1.22
N TYR A 276 10.34 9.02 -1.91
CA TYR A 276 9.12 8.51 -1.26
C TYR A 276 9.36 7.20 -0.51
N VAL A 277 10.06 6.24 -1.13
CA VAL A 277 10.36 4.92 -0.52
C VAL A 277 11.32 5.03 0.66
N LEU A 278 12.38 5.84 0.54
CA LEU A 278 13.30 6.09 1.65
C LEU A 278 12.62 6.80 2.80
N ASP A 279 11.74 7.75 2.51
CA ASP A 279 10.93 8.44 3.50
C ASP A 279 9.97 7.49 4.23
N PHE A 280 9.38 6.52 3.52
CA PHE A 280 8.63 5.43 4.14
C PHE A 280 9.50 4.64 5.12
N PHE A 281 10.67 4.15 4.70
CA PHE A 281 11.52 3.34 5.58
C PHE A 281 12.14 4.12 6.75
N TRP A 282 12.50 5.38 6.54
CA TRP A 282 12.92 6.27 7.63
C TRP A 282 11.82 6.43 8.69
N ASN A 283 10.56 6.28 8.30
CA ASN A 283 9.40 6.45 9.17
C ASN A 283 8.57 5.18 9.31
N GLU A 284 9.18 4.01 9.13
CA GLU A 284 8.48 2.72 9.11
C GLU A 284 7.69 2.50 10.42
N THR A 285 8.19 2.97 11.56
CA THR A 285 7.48 2.92 12.86
C THR A 285 6.12 3.63 12.81
N TRP A 286 5.98 4.69 12.02
CA TRP A 286 4.69 5.36 11.83
C TRP A 286 3.68 4.48 11.07
N TYR A 287 4.16 3.60 10.20
CA TYR A 287 3.31 2.67 9.45
C TYR A 287 2.51 1.74 10.38
N LEU A 288 3.07 1.38 11.55
CA LEU A 288 2.38 0.61 12.58
C LEU A 288 1.09 1.27 13.10
N LYS A 289 0.91 2.57 12.87
CA LYS A 289 -0.25 3.38 13.29
C LYS A 289 -1.25 3.63 12.14
N THR A 290 -1.00 3.07 10.97
CA THR A 290 -1.87 3.25 9.79
C THR A 290 -3.09 2.34 9.85
N ILE A 291 -4.08 2.61 8.99
CA ILE A 291 -5.32 1.84 8.91
C ILE A 291 -5.04 0.37 8.55
N ASP A 292 -4.02 0.12 7.73
CA ASP A 292 -3.74 -1.19 7.17
C ASP A 292 -3.25 -2.15 8.29
N ILE A 293 -2.41 -1.65 9.20
CA ILE A 293 -1.98 -2.38 10.40
C ILE A 293 -3.05 -2.36 11.49
N CYS A 294 -3.65 -1.19 11.77
CA CYS A 294 -4.48 -0.99 12.94
C CYS A 294 -5.94 -1.39 12.78
N HIS A 295 -6.48 -1.58 11.59
CA HIS A 295 -7.92 -1.79 11.40
C HIS A 295 -8.30 -2.81 10.32
N ASP A 296 -7.60 -2.82 9.19
CA ASP A 296 -7.89 -3.76 8.12
C ASP A 296 -7.39 -5.16 8.52
N HIS A 297 -8.07 -6.24 8.10
CA HIS A 297 -7.59 -7.60 8.37
C HIS A 297 -6.72 -8.05 7.19
N PHE A 298 -5.88 -9.07 7.38
CA PHE A 298 -5.02 -9.55 6.29
C PHE A 298 -5.72 -10.65 5.50
N GLY A 299 -6.13 -10.30 4.28
CA GLY A 299 -6.70 -11.20 3.27
C GLY A 299 -6.09 -10.92 1.90
N TRP A 300 -6.77 -11.38 0.85
CA TRP A 300 -6.33 -11.20 -0.53
C TRP A 300 -6.08 -9.74 -0.91
N TYR A 301 -6.89 -8.81 -0.41
CA TYR A 301 -6.72 -7.38 -0.68
C TYR A 301 -5.31 -6.87 -0.33
N LEU A 302 -4.80 -7.22 0.86
CA LEU A 302 -3.43 -6.82 1.27
C LEU A 302 -2.38 -7.79 0.71
N GLY A 303 -2.60 -9.10 0.82
CA GLY A 303 -1.62 -10.11 0.41
C GLY A 303 -1.29 -10.05 -1.08
N TRP A 304 -2.30 -10.02 -1.96
CA TRP A 304 -2.10 -9.90 -3.40
C TRP A 304 -1.74 -8.46 -3.81
N GLY A 305 -2.34 -7.46 -3.16
CA GLY A 305 -2.04 -6.05 -3.42
C GLY A 305 -0.57 -5.71 -3.22
N ASP A 306 0.01 -6.14 -2.10
CA ASP A 306 1.42 -5.89 -1.77
C ASP A 306 2.39 -6.68 -2.67
N CYS A 307 2.01 -7.90 -3.10
CA CYS A 307 2.86 -8.73 -3.96
C CYS A 307 2.81 -8.34 -5.45
N VAL A 308 1.65 -7.88 -5.94
CA VAL A 308 1.38 -7.75 -7.38
C VAL A 308 1.00 -6.31 -7.74
N TRP A 309 -0.04 -5.77 -7.12
CA TRP A 309 -0.54 -4.44 -7.50
C TRP A 309 0.53 -3.37 -7.32
N LEU A 310 1.16 -3.32 -6.15
CA LEU A 310 2.17 -2.32 -5.84
C LEU A 310 3.39 -2.44 -6.76
N PRO A 311 4.12 -3.58 -6.86
CA PRO A 311 5.34 -3.62 -7.65
C PRO A 311 5.14 -3.41 -9.15
N TYR A 312 3.99 -3.82 -9.71
CA TYR A 312 3.74 -3.76 -11.15
C TYR A 312 3.05 -2.49 -11.62
N LEU A 313 2.14 -1.91 -10.81
CA LEU A 313 1.40 -0.71 -11.21
C LEU A 313 2.04 0.58 -10.72
N TYR A 314 2.86 0.55 -9.65
CA TYR A 314 3.55 1.75 -9.16
C TYR A 314 4.84 2.04 -9.95
N THR A 315 5.32 1.06 -10.72
CA THR A 315 6.53 1.15 -11.56
C THR A 315 6.23 1.35 -13.04
N LEU A 316 4.96 1.55 -13.43
CA LEU A 316 4.55 1.69 -14.83
C LEU A 316 5.27 2.84 -15.54
N GLN A 317 5.60 3.92 -14.84
CA GLN A 317 6.34 5.04 -15.41
C GLN A 317 7.74 4.61 -15.84
N GLY A 318 8.44 3.87 -14.98
CA GLY A 318 9.74 3.30 -15.31
C GLY A 318 9.63 2.30 -16.45
N LEU A 319 8.65 1.39 -16.41
CA LEU A 319 8.41 0.41 -17.48
C LEU A 319 8.18 1.12 -18.83
N TYR A 320 7.27 2.09 -18.84
CA TYR A 320 6.94 2.90 -20.02
C TYR A 320 8.18 3.57 -20.60
N LEU A 321 9.03 4.16 -19.76
CA LEU A 321 10.23 4.87 -20.21
C LEU A 321 11.29 3.94 -20.81
N VAL A 322 11.28 2.63 -20.51
CA VAL A 322 12.13 1.66 -21.23
C VAL A 322 11.69 1.52 -22.69
N TYR A 323 10.38 1.44 -22.95
CA TYR A 323 9.84 1.33 -24.31
C TYR A 323 9.78 2.69 -25.04
N HIS A 324 9.64 3.78 -24.29
CA HIS A 324 9.51 5.15 -24.81
C HIS A 324 10.48 6.08 -24.09
N PRO A 325 11.75 6.15 -24.49
CA PRO A 325 12.72 7.08 -23.90
C PRO A 325 12.30 8.53 -24.15
N VAL A 326 11.88 9.23 -23.10
CA VAL A 326 11.47 10.64 -23.16
C VAL A 326 12.59 11.53 -22.65
N GLN A 327 13.13 12.40 -23.51
CA GLN A 327 14.05 13.45 -23.07
C GLN A 327 13.30 14.76 -22.89
N LEU A 328 13.15 15.20 -21.63
CA LEU A 328 12.46 16.43 -21.29
C LEU A 328 13.35 17.65 -21.55
N SER A 329 12.74 18.76 -21.96
CA SER A 329 13.41 20.06 -21.93
C SER A 329 13.76 20.44 -20.48
N THR A 330 14.82 21.22 -20.29
CA THR A 330 15.25 21.66 -18.95
C THR A 330 14.12 22.33 -18.15
N PRO A 331 13.30 23.24 -18.72
CA PRO A 331 12.17 23.83 -17.98
C PRO A 331 11.13 22.79 -17.53
N ASN A 332 10.81 21.81 -18.37
CA ASN A 332 9.84 20.76 -18.02
C ASN A 332 10.40 19.85 -16.93
N ALA A 333 11.66 19.42 -17.04
CA ALA A 333 12.31 18.61 -16.03
C ALA A 333 12.37 19.33 -14.66
N LEU A 334 12.73 20.63 -14.65
CA LEU A 334 12.74 21.44 -13.44
C LEU A 334 11.33 21.63 -12.85
N GLY A 335 10.33 21.92 -13.69
CA GLY A 335 8.95 22.08 -13.25
C GLY A 335 8.39 20.81 -12.59
N ILE A 336 8.66 19.65 -13.19
CA ILE A 336 8.23 18.35 -12.65
C ILE A 336 8.99 18.01 -11.36
N LEU A 337 10.30 18.26 -11.30
CA LEU A 337 11.09 18.09 -10.09
C LEU A 337 10.56 18.96 -8.96
N LEU A 338 10.29 20.25 -9.22
CA LEU A 338 9.72 21.17 -8.24
C LEU A 338 8.34 20.70 -7.78
N LEU A 339 7.47 20.26 -8.68
CA LEU A 339 6.15 19.71 -8.34
C LEU A 339 6.30 18.51 -7.38
N GLY A 340 7.19 17.57 -7.71
CA GLY A 340 7.45 16.39 -6.89
C GLY A 340 8.03 16.73 -5.52
N LEU A 341 9.02 17.61 -5.45
CA LEU A 341 9.65 18.03 -4.19
C LEU A 341 8.72 18.85 -3.29
N VAL A 342 7.90 19.74 -3.88
CA VAL A 342 6.88 20.48 -3.12
C VAL A 342 5.79 19.54 -2.63
N GLY A 343 5.35 18.59 -3.47
CA GLY A 343 4.41 17.53 -3.07
C GLY A 343 4.93 16.72 -1.89
N TYR A 344 6.18 16.25 -1.98
CA TYR A 344 6.88 15.56 -0.90
C TYR A 344 6.95 16.41 0.38
N TYR A 345 7.36 17.68 0.27
CA TYR A 345 7.43 18.59 1.40
C TYR A 345 6.07 18.74 2.09
N ILE A 346 5.00 18.95 1.33
CA ILE A 346 3.63 19.06 1.86
C ILE A 346 3.23 17.76 2.57
N PHE A 347 3.42 16.62 1.92
CA PHE A 347 3.10 15.30 2.49
C PHE A 347 3.81 15.07 3.83
N ARG A 348 5.14 15.26 3.84
CA ARG A 348 6.01 15.02 4.99
C ARG A 348 5.73 16.02 6.11
N MET A 349 5.68 17.31 5.81
CA MET A 349 5.48 18.34 6.83
C MET A 349 4.08 18.30 7.44
N THR A 350 3.05 17.96 6.66
CA THR A 350 1.70 17.77 7.21
C THR A 350 1.69 16.62 8.21
N ASN A 351 2.29 15.47 7.87
CA ASN A 351 2.38 14.35 8.82
C ASN A 351 3.25 14.66 10.05
N HIS A 352 4.38 15.35 9.85
CA HIS A 352 5.25 15.78 10.94
C HIS A 352 4.53 16.73 11.91
N GLN A 353 3.76 17.70 11.42
CA GLN A 353 2.97 18.61 12.26
C GLN A 353 2.00 17.84 13.19
N LYS A 354 1.32 16.83 12.66
CA LYS A 354 0.43 15.96 13.45
C LYS A 354 1.20 15.16 14.50
N ASP A 355 2.34 14.57 14.13
CA ASP A 355 3.15 13.78 15.05
C ASP A 355 3.75 14.65 16.17
N LEU A 356 4.36 15.78 15.82
CA LEU A 356 4.90 16.75 16.78
C LEU A 356 3.82 17.26 17.73
N PHE A 357 2.65 17.63 17.20
CA PHE A 357 1.51 18.09 18.00
C PHE A 357 1.05 17.02 19.00
N ARG A 358 0.94 15.76 18.58
CA ARG A 358 0.55 14.64 19.46
C ARG A 358 1.59 14.33 20.52
N ARG A 359 2.88 14.27 20.15
CA ARG A 359 3.97 13.94 21.10
C ARG A 359 4.17 15.01 22.17
N THR A 360 3.92 16.27 21.84
CA THR A 360 4.09 17.40 22.77
C THR A 360 2.81 17.74 23.54
N ASP A 361 1.71 17.02 23.29
CA ASP A 361 0.37 17.36 23.78
C ASP A 361 -0.05 18.80 23.44
N GLY A 362 0.34 19.28 22.26
CA GLY A 362 0.10 20.65 21.79
C GLY A 362 1.06 21.71 22.33
N ARG A 363 2.07 21.33 23.12
CA ARG A 363 3.15 22.22 23.60
C ARG A 363 4.27 22.33 22.57
N CYS A 364 3.92 22.75 21.36
CA CYS A 364 4.87 22.99 20.27
C CYS A 364 4.54 24.30 19.54
N LEU A 365 5.36 24.66 18.56
CA LEU A 365 5.08 25.74 17.63
C LEU A 365 4.84 25.14 16.24
N ILE A 366 3.78 25.61 15.57
CA ILE A 366 3.48 25.29 14.17
C ILE A 366 3.49 26.59 13.39
N TRP A 367 4.38 26.69 12.41
CA TRP A 367 4.67 27.94 11.66
C TRP A 367 4.96 29.13 12.60
N GLY A 368 5.79 28.88 13.63
CA GLY A 368 6.24 29.90 14.58
C GLY A 368 5.18 30.37 15.60
N LYS A 369 3.97 29.79 15.60
CA LYS A 369 2.88 30.17 16.50
C LYS A 369 2.39 28.98 17.32
N LYS A 370 1.80 29.25 18.49
CA LYS A 370 1.12 28.22 19.28
C LYS A 370 -0.03 27.61 18.45
N PRO A 371 -0.10 26.28 18.30
CA PRO A 371 -1.12 25.65 17.46
C PRO A 371 -2.51 25.88 18.05
N LYS A 372 -3.48 26.10 17.16
CA LYS A 372 -4.91 26.07 17.49
C LYS A 372 -5.39 24.63 17.38
N ALA A 373 -6.17 24.18 18.36
CA ALA A 373 -6.73 22.84 18.40
C ALA A 373 -8.13 22.85 19.03
N ILE A 374 -8.91 21.83 18.70
CA ILE A 374 -10.20 21.53 19.33
C ILE A 374 -9.97 20.39 20.31
N GLU A 375 -10.26 20.63 21.58
CA GLU A 375 -10.30 19.59 22.60
C GLU A 375 -11.54 18.73 22.36
N CYS A 376 -11.35 17.42 22.34
CA CYS A 376 -12.37 16.42 22.07
C CYS A 376 -12.42 15.41 23.20
N SER A 377 -13.61 14.88 23.46
CA SER A 377 -13.76 13.70 24.31
C SER A 377 -14.54 12.61 23.60
N TYR A 378 -14.08 11.37 23.71
CA TYR A 378 -14.76 10.21 23.14
C TYR A 378 -14.79 9.06 24.13
N THR A 379 -15.82 8.23 24.05
CA THR A 379 -15.92 7.02 24.86
C THR A 379 -15.48 5.82 24.03
N SER A 380 -14.55 5.04 24.55
CA SER A 380 -14.08 3.80 23.94
C SER A 380 -15.10 2.67 24.14
N ALA A 381 -14.93 1.55 23.43
CA ALA A 381 -15.85 0.42 23.49
C ALA A 381 -15.91 -0.25 24.88
N ASP A 382 -14.87 -0.06 25.69
CA ASP A 382 -14.77 -0.45 27.11
C ASP A 382 -15.52 0.49 28.06
N GLY A 383 -16.14 1.56 27.53
CA GLY A 383 -16.85 2.57 28.32
C GLY A 383 -15.95 3.64 28.95
N LEU A 384 -14.63 3.60 28.71
CA LEU A 384 -13.69 4.58 29.23
C LEU A 384 -13.76 5.88 28.42
N LYS A 385 -13.75 7.02 29.12
CA LYS A 385 -13.72 8.34 28.50
C LYS A 385 -12.28 8.76 28.25
N HIS A 386 -11.97 9.07 26.99
CA HIS A 386 -10.66 9.53 26.56
C HIS A 386 -10.72 10.97 26.07
N HIS A 387 -9.63 11.69 26.28
CA HIS A 387 -9.43 13.05 25.78
C HIS A 387 -8.46 13.04 24.60
N SER A 388 -8.74 13.87 23.59
CA SER A 388 -7.93 13.98 22.38
C SER A 388 -7.98 15.41 21.85
N LYS A 389 -7.04 15.78 20.99
CA LYS A 389 -6.96 17.12 20.40
C LYS A 389 -6.93 17.01 18.89
N LEU A 390 -7.78 17.78 18.21
CA LEU A 390 -7.80 17.91 16.75
C LEU A 390 -7.13 19.23 16.34
N LEU A 391 -6.05 19.12 15.55
CA LEU A 391 -5.23 20.26 15.15
C LEU A 391 -5.91 21.05 14.01
N VAL A 392 -6.22 22.33 14.23
CA VAL A 392 -6.87 23.24 13.25
C VAL A 392 -5.94 24.36 12.78
N SER A 393 -4.63 24.10 12.74
CA SER A 393 -3.61 25.07 12.32
C SER A 393 -2.48 24.39 11.56
N GLY A 394 -1.62 25.17 10.90
CA GLY A 394 -0.66 24.63 9.94
C GLY A 394 -1.36 24.05 8.72
N PHE A 395 -0.80 22.99 8.15
CA PHE A 395 -1.40 22.30 7.00
C PHE A 395 -2.74 21.64 7.34
N TRP A 396 -2.92 21.16 8.58
CA TRP A 396 -4.21 20.63 9.04
C TRP A 396 -5.29 21.70 9.21
N GLY A 397 -4.90 22.99 9.24
CA GLY A 397 -5.83 24.11 9.17
C GLY A 397 -6.18 24.54 7.74
N VAL A 398 -5.43 24.08 6.73
CA VAL A 398 -5.68 24.39 5.31
C VAL A 398 -6.69 23.42 4.72
N ALA A 399 -6.47 22.12 4.93
CA ALA A 399 -7.42 21.06 4.58
C ALA A 399 -7.24 19.88 5.55
N ARG A 400 -8.33 19.14 5.78
CA ARG A 400 -8.34 18.02 6.75
C ARG A 400 -7.40 16.89 6.37
N HIS A 401 -7.05 16.75 5.09
CA HIS A 401 -6.14 15.74 4.55
C HIS A 401 -5.12 16.34 3.57
N PHE A 402 -4.55 17.50 3.90
CA PHE A 402 -3.58 18.16 3.01
C PHE A 402 -2.31 17.32 2.73
N ASN A 403 -2.01 16.34 3.58
CA ASN A 403 -0.99 15.34 3.33
C ASN A 403 -1.29 14.51 2.06
N TYR A 404 -2.55 14.16 1.81
CA TYR A 404 -2.96 13.44 0.60
C TYR A 404 -2.83 14.32 -0.64
N THR A 405 -3.04 15.63 -0.54
CA THR A 405 -2.75 16.57 -1.63
C THR A 405 -1.28 16.56 -2.03
N GLY A 406 -0.37 16.57 -1.04
CA GLY A 406 1.07 16.40 -1.31
C GLY A 406 1.41 15.07 -2.00
N ASP A 407 0.73 13.99 -1.61
CA ASP A 407 0.88 12.66 -2.21
C ASP A 407 0.40 12.62 -3.68
N LEU A 408 -0.73 13.28 -3.97
CA LEU A 408 -1.24 13.44 -5.34
C LEU A 408 -0.32 14.30 -6.22
N MET A 409 0.31 15.34 -5.66
CA MET A 409 1.29 16.15 -6.38
C MET A 409 2.51 15.31 -6.80
N GLY A 410 3.04 14.49 -5.88
CA GLY A 410 4.12 13.53 -6.19
C GLY A 410 3.70 12.52 -7.25
N SER A 411 2.52 11.94 -7.09
CA SER A 411 1.93 10.99 -8.05
C SER A 411 1.80 11.59 -9.45
N LEU A 412 1.35 12.85 -9.55
CA LEU A 412 1.26 13.57 -10.82
C LEU A 412 2.65 13.83 -11.41
N ALA A 413 3.64 14.21 -10.59
CA ALA A 413 5.01 14.43 -11.04
C ALA A 413 5.62 13.17 -11.67
N TYR A 414 5.38 11.98 -11.10
CA TYR A 414 5.84 10.71 -11.69
C TYR A 414 5.27 10.52 -13.10
N CYS A 415 3.98 10.79 -13.27
CA CYS A 415 3.28 10.60 -14.54
C CYS A 415 3.71 11.63 -15.60
N LEU A 416 3.85 12.90 -15.20
CA LEU A 416 4.27 13.98 -16.11
C LEU A 416 5.69 13.78 -16.64
N ALA A 417 6.57 13.09 -15.89
CA ALA A 417 7.91 12.74 -16.36
C ALA A 417 7.87 11.87 -17.64
N CYS A 418 6.79 11.11 -17.85
CA CYS A 418 6.59 10.28 -19.04
C CYS A 418 6.06 11.04 -20.28
N GLY A 419 5.84 12.35 -20.19
CA GLY A 419 5.22 13.13 -21.26
C GLY A 419 3.73 12.84 -21.41
N GLY A 420 3.12 13.24 -22.54
CA GLY A 420 1.67 13.18 -22.76
C GLY A 420 1.21 12.17 -23.82
N GLY A 421 2.10 11.29 -24.31
CA GLY A 421 1.80 10.43 -25.46
C GLY A 421 0.90 9.23 -25.16
N HIS A 422 0.85 8.77 -23.91
CA HIS A 422 0.12 7.56 -23.51
C HIS A 422 -0.61 7.75 -22.18
N LEU A 423 -1.77 7.10 -22.05
CA LEU A 423 -2.56 7.10 -20.81
C LEU A 423 -1.98 6.15 -19.75
N LEU A 424 -1.24 5.11 -20.16
CA LEU A 424 -0.73 4.06 -19.27
C LEU A 424 0.03 4.60 -18.04
N PRO A 425 1.00 5.52 -18.17
CA PRO A 425 1.71 6.07 -17.01
C PRO A 425 0.79 6.86 -16.04
N TYR A 426 -0.28 7.47 -16.56
CA TYR A 426 -1.23 8.28 -15.80
C TYR A 426 -2.26 7.45 -15.03
N PHE A 427 -2.30 6.14 -15.25
CA PHE A 427 -3.09 5.25 -14.41
C PHE A 427 -2.76 5.42 -12.92
N TYR A 428 -1.48 5.65 -12.59
CA TYR A 428 -1.06 5.82 -11.21
C TYR A 428 -1.73 7.00 -10.52
N ILE A 429 -1.73 8.20 -11.12
CA ILE A 429 -2.40 9.37 -10.53
C ILE A 429 -3.92 9.19 -10.47
N ILE A 430 -4.53 8.53 -11.46
CA ILE A 430 -5.97 8.22 -11.46
C ILE A 430 -6.29 7.29 -10.29
N TYR A 431 -5.54 6.19 -10.15
CA TYR A 431 -5.70 5.23 -9.07
C TYR A 431 -5.46 5.87 -7.70
N MET A 432 -4.38 6.64 -7.53
CA MET A 432 -4.07 7.33 -6.27
C MET A 432 -5.16 8.34 -5.90
N THR A 433 -5.73 9.05 -6.87
CA THR A 433 -6.87 9.96 -6.63
C THR A 433 -8.08 9.21 -6.10
N ILE A 434 -8.45 8.09 -6.70
CA ILE A 434 -9.57 7.25 -6.25
C ILE A 434 -9.28 6.69 -4.85
N LEU A 435 -8.10 6.11 -4.65
CA LEU A 435 -7.67 5.52 -3.38
C LEU A 435 -7.71 6.54 -2.25
N LEU A 436 -7.10 7.71 -2.43
CA LEU A 436 -6.99 8.74 -1.39
C LEU A 436 -8.33 9.42 -1.13
N THR A 437 -9.18 9.59 -2.15
CA THR A 437 -10.56 10.09 -1.95
C THR A 437 -11.38 9.11 -1.12
N HIS A 438 -11.36 7.82 -1.48
CA HIS A 438 -12.05 6.79 -0.72
C HIS A 438 -11.50 6.68 0.72
N ARG A 439 -10.17 6.74 0.89
CA ARG A 439 -9.51 6.71 2.20
C ARG A 439 -9.87 7.91 3.06
N CYS A 440 -9.93 9.10 2.46
CA CYS A 440 -10.40 10.32 3.11
C CYS A 440 -11.82 10.15 3.64
N LEU A 441 -12.77 9.75 2.79
CA LEU A 441 -14.18 9.58 3.19
C LEU A 441 -14.35 8.54 4.31
N ARG A 442 -13.60 7.43 4.24
CA ARG A 442 -13.59 6.39 5.29
C ARG A 442 -13.05 6.92 6.61
N ASP A 443 -11.97 7.71 6.57
CA ASP A 443 -11.39 8.33 7.76
C ASP A 443 -12.35 9.36 8.38
N GLU A 444 -12.97 10.20 7.56
CA GLU A 444 -13.94 11.20 8.03
C GLU A 444 -15.16 10.56 8.69
N HIS A 445 -15.72 9.50 8.08
CA HIS A 445 -16.85 8.77 8.67
C HIS A 445 -16.48 8.20 10.04
N ARG A 446 -15.26 7.65 10.16
CA ARG A 446 -14.74 7.15 11.44
C ARG A 446 -14.55 8.27 12.46
N CYS A 447 -13.96 9.39 12.05
CA CYS A 447 -13.76 10.54 12.93
C CYS A 447 -15.09 11.16 13.38
N ALA A 448 -16.10 11.20 12.51
CA ALA A 448 -17.45 11.63 12.85
C ALA A 448 -18.07 10.71 13.91
N ASN A 449 -17.99 9.39 13.72
CA ASN A 449 -18.52 8.42 14.68
C ASN A 449 -17.77 8.45 16.02
N LYS A 450 -16.46 8.74 16.00
CA LYS A 450 -15.62 8.80 17.19
C LYS A 450 -15.81 10.09 18.00
N TYR A 451 -15.79 11.24 17.33
CA TYR A 451 -15.74 12.56 17.99
C TYR A 451 -17.07 13.31 17.98
N GLY A 452 -18.08 12.86 17.22
CA GLY A 452 -19.42 13.43 17.19
C GLY A 452 -19.42 14.94 16.96
N ARG A 453 -20.01 15.70 17.88
CA ARG A 453 -20.10 17.17 17.80
C ARG A 453 -18.74 17.87 17.72
N ASP A 454 -17.69 17.30 18.32
CA ASP A 454 -16.35 17.90 18.21
C ASP A 454 -15.78 17.74 16.80
N TRP A 455 -16.18 16.69 16.07
CA TRP A 455 -15.88 16.56 14.64
C TRP A 455 -16.61 17.59 13.81
N GLU A 456 -17.89 17.87 14.09
CA GLU A 456 -18.66 18.92 13.41
C GLU A 456 -18.00 20.30 13.59
N ARG A 457 -17.50 20.59 14.80
CA ARG A 457 -16.71 21.81 15.06
C ARG A 457 -15.41 21.83 14.25
N TYR A 458 -14.76 20.68 14.09
CA TYR A 458 -13.54 20.55 13.30
C TYR A 458 -13.80 20.76 11.80
N THR A 459 -14.83 20.14 11.25
CA THR A 459 -15.20 20.31 9.83
C THR A 459 -15.72 21.72 9.54
N ALA A 460 -16.36 22.40 10.50
CA ALA A 460 -16.69 23.81 10.36
C ALA A 460 -15.45 24.72 10.36
N ALA A 461 -14.43 24.40 11.18
CA ALA A 461 -13.19 25.17 11.24
C ALA A 461 -12.28 24.95 10.02
N VAL A 462 -12.27 23.74 9.47
CA VAL A 462 -11.45 23.35 8.32
C VAL A 462 -12.37 22.68 7.31
N PRO A 463 -13.07 23.43 6.41
CA PRO A 463 -14.16 22.90 5.59
C PRO A 463 -13.72 21.98 4.45
N TYR A 464 -12.49 22.13 3.96
CA TYR A 464 -11.97 21.36 2.82
C TYR A 464 -11.32 20.05 3.24
N ARG A 465 -11.51 19.00 2.43
CA ARG A 465 -10.95 17.67 2.60
C ARG A 465 -9.52 17.60 2.09
N LEU A 466 -9.35 17.87 0.79
CA LEU A 466 -8.10 17.67 0.06
C LEU A 466 -7.64 18.99 -0.56
N LEU A 467 -8.46 19.56 -1.43
CA LEU A 467 -8.13 20.71 -2.26
C LEU A 467 -8.91 21.93 -1.77
N PRO A 468 -8.24 22.90 -1.12
CA PRO A 468 -8.89 24.11 -0.65
C PRO A 468 -9.67 24.81 -1.76
N GLY A 469 -10.96 25.09 -1.52
CA GLY A 469 -11.86 25.73 -2.48
C GLY A 469 -12.55 24.78 -3.47
N ILE A 470 -12.23 23.48 -3.47
CA ILE A 470 -12.81 22.49 -4.41
C ILE A 470 -13.49 21.34 -3.66
N PHE A 471 -12.73 20.64 -2.81
CA PHE A 471 -13.18 19.44 -2.11
C PHE A 471 -12.48 19.34 -0.77
#